data_AF-A0A9N9MH61-F1
#
_entry.id   AF-A0A9N9MH61-F1
#
_cell.length_a   1.000
_cell.length_b   1.000
_cell.length_c   1.000
_cell.angle_alpha   90.00
_cell.angle_beta   90.00
_cell.angle_gamma   90.00
#
_symmetry.space_group_name_H-M   'P 1'
#
loop_
_entity.id
_entity.type
_entity.pdbx_description
1 polymer ?
#
loop_
_entity_poly.entity_id
_entity_poly.type
_entity_poly.pdbx_seq_one_letter_code
_entity_poly.pdbx_strand_id
1 'polypeptide(L)'
;MFSGIKDKLLSVKKNVSLFVTDDTSSKSNAKARFDPRTGAEILQHFQNHWEEIHKLNEENAKSADNVATAIETVSKNVEASKTNIDLISHILTSSNFTTNVAQCLSQVKELYATCESVEQKLVDLENLIEDVQFERTVKQHRQNLENYKIRKQEKLDKLKQSLEEEYKKKLSEHESNKKLILEERQKVFQEAFKSDLEVYKNLGTIPKVDLPKNQNGAILEEIQLDFDQNELEQFFNEENNDT
;
A
#
# COMPACT_ATOMS: atom_id res chain seq x y z
N MET A 1 58.87 -5.15 63.86
CA MET A 1 59.79 -4.36 63.00
C MET A 1 60.73 -3.43 63.79
N PHE A 2 60.91 -3.61 65.11
CA PHE A 2 61.78 -2.74 65.95
C PHE A 2 63.15 -3.35 66.30
N SER A 3 63.42 -4.60 65.93
CA SER A 3 64.67 -5.32 66.24
C SER A 3 65.88 -4.73 65.50
N GLY A 4 65.72 -4.34 64.23
CA GLY A 4 66.82 -3.81 63.42
C GLY A 4 67.32 -2.42 63.82
N ILE A 5 66.54 -1.64 64.58
CA ILE A 5 66.95 -0.32 65.07
C ILE A 5 67.88 -0.46 66.27
N LYS A 6 67.61 -1.43 67.15
CA LYS A 6 68.45 -1.70 68.34
C LYS A 6 69.86 -2.14 67.95
N ASP A 7 69.98 -3.01 66.96
CA ASP A 7 71.27 -3.49 66.46
C ASP A 7 72.06 -2.39 65.75
N LYS A 8 71.39 -1.49 65.03
CA LYS A 8 72.02 -0.31 64.43
C LYS A 8 72.50 0.69 65.48
N LEU A 9 71.76 0.89 66.56
CA LEU A 9 72.15 1.80 67.65
C LEU A 9 73.35 1.25 68.46
N LEU A 10 73.39 -0.07 68.68
CA LEU A 10 74.54 -0.76 69.25
C LEU A 10 75.78 -0.71 68.35
N SER A 11 75.60 -0.78 67.02
CA SER A 11 76.68 -0.62 66.05
C SER A 11 77.25 0.81 66.04
N VAL A 12 76.40 1.83 66.17
CA VAL A 12 76.85 3.23 66.27
C VAL A 12 77.63 3.47 67.56
N LYS A 13 77.22 2.86 68.68
CA LYS A 13 77.94 2.93 69.97
C LYS A 13 79.34 2.28 69.91
N LYS A 14 79.53 1.23 69.09
CA LYS A 14 80.85 0.60 68.89
C LYS A 14 81.77 1.40 67.96
N ASN A 15 81.21 2.11 66.98
CA ASN A 15 82.00 2.81 65.97
C ASN A 15 82.33 4.27 66.35
N VAL A 16 81.63 4.85 67.32
CA VAL A 16 81.92 6.19 67.83
C VAL A 16 82.53 6.08 69.22
N SER A 17 83.86 5.99 69.27
CA SER A 17 84.65 6.04 70.50
C SER A 17 84.72 7.47 71.06
N LEU A 18 83.61 7.97 71.63
CA LEU A 18 83.55 9.29 72.28
C LEU A 18 83.82 9.24 73.80
N PHE A 19 83.94 8.05 74.39
CA PHE A 19 84.22 7.86 75.82
C PHE A 19 85.25 6.74 76.01
N VAL A 20 86.52 7.04 75.74
CA VAL A 20 87.66 6.27 76.27
C VAL A 20 88.28 7.13 77.37
N THR A 21 87.93 6.85 78.62
CA THR A 21 88.68 7.34 79.79
C THR A 21 89.66 6.22 80.17
N ASP A 22 90.84 6.25 79.57
CA ASP A 22 91.97 5.42 80.01
C ASP A 22 93.05 6.37 80.54
N ASP A 23 93.15 6.42 81.87
CA ASP A 23 94.18 7.16 82.60
C ASP A 23 95.49 6.36 82.53
N THR A 24 96.30 6.63 81.52
CA THR A 24 97.74 6.34 81.58
C THR A 24 98.56 7.55 81.14
N SER A 25 99.33 8.04 82.12
CA SER A 25 100.17 9.22 82.06
C SER A 25 101.19 9.21 80.92
N SER A 26 101.22 10.27 80.11
CA SER A 26 102.45 10.72 79.44
C SER A 26 102.37 12.23 79.12
N LYS A 27 103.08 13.00 79.95
CA LYS A 27 103.38 14.42 79.71
C LYS A 27 104.20 14.52 78.42
N SER A 28 103.64 15.16 77.39
CA SER A 28 104.43 15.80 76.34
C SER A 28 103.92 17.23 76.15
N ASN A 29 104.80 18.17 76.48
CA ASN A 29 104.62 19.60 76.29
C ASN A 29 104.61 19.92 74.79
N ALA A 30 103.43 20.17 74.24
CA ALA A 30 103.24 21.07 73.12
C ALA A 30 102.00 21.90 73.45
N LYS A 31 102.19 23.17 73.82
CA LYS A 31 101.08 24.14 73.86
C LYS A 31 100.59 24.34 72.43
N ALA A 32 99.80 23.41 71.94
CA ALA A 32 98.95 23.63 70.78
C ALA A 32 98.04 24.79 71.17
N ARG A 33 98.21 25.94 70.52
CA ARG A 33 97.20 26.99 70.51
C ARG A 33 95.96 26.36 69.90
N PHE A 34 95.11 25.76 70.73
CA PHE A 34 93.76 25.41 70.35
C PHE A 34 93.07 26.73 70.07
N ASP A 35 92.81 27.02 68.80
CA ASP A 35 92.07 28.22 68.45
C ASP A 35 90.64 28.02 68.97
N PRO A 36 90.17 28.80 69.97
CA PRO A 36 88.82 28.64 70.52
C PRO A 36 87.73 28.82 69.45
N ARG A 37 88.10 29.39 68.30
CA ARG A 37 87.28 29.57 67.11
C ARG A 37 86.88 28.24 66.45
N THR A 38 87.71 27.20 66.48
CA THR A 38 87.37 25.89 65.90
C THR A 38 86.20 25.22 66.61
N GLY A 39 86.10 25.36 67.94
CA GLY A 39 84.94 24.88 68.70
C GLY A 39 83.66 25.67 68.40
N ALA A 40 83.79 26.99 68.20
CA ALA A 40 82.66 27.86 67.82
C ALA A 40 82.16 27.56 66.40
N GLU A 41 83.05 27.28 65.45
CA GLU A 41 82.71 26.93 64.06
C GLU A 41 81.94 25.60 63.97
N ILE A 42 82.35 24.58 64.73
CA ILE A 42 81.64 23.29 64.79
C ILE A 42 80.25 23.48 65.40
N LEU A 43 80.14 24.24 66.48
CA LEU A 43 78.84 24.53 67.10
C LEU A 43 77.92 25.30 66.14
N GLN A 44 78.46 26.30 65.43
CA GLN A 44 77.73 27.05 64.43
C GLN A 44 77.26 26.15 63.28
N HIS A 45 78.09 25.20 62.81
CA HIS A 45 77.70 24.25 61.77
C HIS A 45 76.51 23.38 62.21
N PHE A 46 76.56 22.81 63.42
CA PHE A 46 75.44 22.02 63.95
C PHE A 46 74.20 22.87 64.21
N GLN A 47 74.36 24.11 64.67
CA GLN A 47 73.24 25.03 64.86
C GLN A 47 72.57 25.37 63.53
N ASN A 48 73.34 25.70 62.49
CA ASN A 48 72.82 25.99 61.16
C ASN A 48 72.12 24.76 60.54
N HIS A 49 72.70 23.57 60.70
CA HIS A 49 72.10 22.34 60.18
C HIS A 49 70.81 21.98 60.94
N TRP A 50 70.77 22.21 62.25
CA TRP A 50 69.56 22.03 63.04
C TRP A 50 68.46 23.02 62.63
N GLU A 51 68.81 24.28 62.38
CA GLU A 51 67.90 25.31 61.86
C GLU A 51 67.33 24.91 60.49
N GLU A 52 68.19 24.42 59.58
CA GLU A 52 67.77 23.91 58.27
C GLU A 52 66.80 22.74 58.38
N ILE A 53 67.11 21.74 59.22
CA ILE A 53 66.23 20.59 59.48
C ILE A 53 64.89 21.07 60.04
N HIS A 54 64.89 22.02 60.98
CA HIS A 54 63.67 22.56 61.57
C HIS A 54 62.81 23.27 60.53
N LYS A 55 63.43 24.07 59.66
CA LYS A 55 62.73 24.75 58.58
C LYS A 55 62.11 23.76 57.59
N LEU A 56 62.86 22.74 57.17
CA LEU A 56 62.36 21.69 56.28
C LEU A 56 61.21 20.89 56.93
N ASN A 57 61.31 20.61 58.22
CA ASN A 57 60.25 19.91 58.94
C ASN A 57 58.99 20.77 59.07
N GLU A 58 59.12 22.08 59.29
CA GLU A 58 57.99 23.01 59.32
C GLU A 58 57.32 23.13 57.94
N GLU A 59 58.10 23.23 56.87
CA GLU A 59 57.59 23.24 55.49
C GLU A 59 56.88 21.92 55.14
N ASN A 60 57.46 20.78 55.54
CA ASN A 60 56.85 19.47 55.35
C ASN A 60 55.54 19.33 56.16
N ALA A 61 55.49 19.82 57.39
CA ALA A 61 54.27 19.84 58.19
C ALA A 61 53.17 20.69 57.55
N LYS A 62 53.52 21.88 57.03
CA LYS A 62 52.58 22.74 56.28
C LYS A 62 52.10 22.08 54.99
N SER A 63 53.01 21.42 54.25
CA SER A 63 52.66 20.70 53.03
C SER A 63 51.73 19.52 53.33
N ALA A 64 51.99 18.76 54.40
CA ALA A 64 51.13 17.67 54.85
C ALA A 64 49.73 18.16 55.24
N ASP A 65 49.63 19.30 55.92
CA ASP A 65 48.34 19.91 56.29
C ASP A 65 47.54 20.38 55.06
N ASN A 66 48.21 20.99 54.08
CA ASN A 66 47.59 21.36 52.79
C ASN A 66 47.07 20.13 52.03
N VAL A 67 47.81 19.01 52.06
CA VAL A 67 47.35 17.76 51.44
C VAL A 67 46.17 17.18 52.22
N ALA A 68 46.19 17.22 53.55
CA ALA A 68 45.10 16.71 54.38
C ALA A 68 43.80 17.47 54.11
N THR A 69 43.85 18.81 54.04
CA THR A 69 42.68 19.65 53.70
C THR A 69 42.17 19.37 52.28
N ALA A 70 43.06 19.19 51.31
CA ALA A 70 42.66 18.80 49.96
C ALA A 70 41.96 17.42 49.94
N ILE A 71 42.49 16.43 50.67
CA ILE A 71 41.85 15.11 50.79
C ILE A 71 40.47 15.23 51.44
N GLU A 72 40.32 16.03 52.49
CA GLU A 72 39.03 16.23 53.15
C GLU A 72 37.99 16.83 52.20
N THR A 73 38.36 17.83 51.40
CA THR A 73 37.44 18.42 50.42
C THR A 73 37.03 17.43 49.33
N VAL A 74 37.96 16.62 48.83
CA VAL A 74 37.66 15.55 47.87
C VAL A 74 36.75 14.51 48.49
N SER A 75 37.01 14.09 49.73
CA SER A 75 36.18 13.12 50.45
C SER A 75 34.75 13.62 50.59
N LYS A 76 34.55 14.89 51.00
CA LYS A 76 33.23 15.51 51.09
C LYS A 76 32.51 15.54 49.74
N ASN A 77 33.22 15.87 48.67
CA ASN A 77 32.64 15.89 47.33
C ASN A 77 32.24 14.47 46.85
N VAL A 78 33.06 13.47 47.15
CA VAL A 78 32.77 12.07 46.81
C VAL A 78 31.55 11.57 47.60
N GLU A 79 31.46 11.88 48.89
CA GLU A 79 30.30 11.55 49.71
C GLU A 79 29.02 12.21 49.18
N ALA A 80 29.07 13.49 48.82
CA ALA A 80 27.93 14.20 48.22
C ALA A 80 27.55 13.62 46.85
N SER A 81 28.52 13.24 46.02
CA SER A 81 28.23 12.57 44.75
C SER A 81 27.58 11.21 44.97
N LYS A 82 28.01 10.46 45.99
CA LYS A 82 27.45 9.16 46.33
C LYS A 82 25.99 9.29 46.77
N THR A 83 25.68 10.23 47.66
CA THR A 83 24.28 10.44 48.10
C THR A 83 23.38 10.86 46.94
N ASN A 84 23.87 11.68 46.01
CA ASN A 84 23.14 12.04 44.79
C ASN A 84 22.87 10.82 43.89
N ILE A 85 23.87 9.96 43.70
CA ILE A 85 23.71 8.72 42.93
C ILE A 85 22.71 7.79 43.60
N ASP A 86 22.79 7.64 44.93
CA ASP A 86 21.86 6.81 45.70
C ASP A 86 20.42 7.33 45.56
N LEU A 87 20.22 8.64 45.59
CA LEU A 87 18.91 9.27 45.36
C LEU A 87 18.41 9.01 43.93
N ILE A 88 19.25 9.20 42.91
CA ILE A 88 18.88 8.93 41.52
C ILE A 88 18.53 7.45 41.35
N SER A 89 19.34 6.55 41.87
CA SER A 89 19.09 5.11 41.84
C SER A 89 17.80 4.75 42.55
N HIS A 90 17.54 5.36 43.70
CA HIS A 90 16.28 5.16 44.43
C HIS A 90 15.10 5.66 43.62
N ILE A 91 15.16 6.84 43.00
CA ILE A 91 14.08 7.36 42.15
C ILE A 91 13.88 6.44 40.94
N LEU A 92 14.94 6.01 40.26
CA LEU A 92 14.83 5.10 39.10
C LEU A 92 14.26 3.73 39.47
N THR A 93 14.48 3.25 40.70
CA THR A 93 13.98 1.96 41.17
C THR A 93 12.57 2.05 41.75
N SER A 94 12.28 3.11 42.50
CA SER A 94 10.99 3.34 43.18
C SER A 94 9.94 3.94 42.26
N SER A 95 10.35 4.83 41.36
CA SER A 95 9.49 5.25 40.27
C SER A 95 9.46 4.10 39.28
N ASN A 96 8.25 3.63 38.99
CA ASN A 96 7.95 2.70 37.90
C ASN A 96 8.26 3.31 36.52
N PHE A 97 9.25 4.20 36.40
CA PHE A 97 9.59 4.93 35.20
C PHE A 97 10.02 3.98 34.09
N THR A 98 10.90 3.03 34.38
CA THR A 98 11.34 2.04 33.39
C THR A 98 10.18 1.18 32.89
N THR A 99 9.27 0.77 33.79
CA THR A 99 8.08 -0.01 33.39
C THR A 99 7.10 0.85 32.60
N ASN A 100 6.91 2.13 32.96
CA ASN A 100 6.06 3.05 32.22
C ASN A 100 6.61 3.32 30.81
N VAL A 101 7.92 3.52 30.68
CA VAL A 101 8.58 3.67 29.37
C VAL A 101 8.42 2.40 28.54
N ALA A 102 8.62 1.22 29.13
CA ALA A 102 8.40 -0.05 28.45
C ALA A 102 6.93 -0.23 28.02
N GLN A 103 5.98 0.18 28.86
CA GLN A 103 4.55 0.15 28.54
C GLN A 103 4.21 1.12 27.40
N CYS A 104 4.71 2.36 27.45
CA CYS A 104 4.53 3.31 26.36
C CYS A 104 5.10 2.78 25.04
N LEU A 105 6.28 2.14 25.08
CA LEU A 105 6.87 1.52 23.90
C LEU A 105 6.03 0.35 23.38
N SER A 106 5.45 -0.46 24.27
CA SER A 106 4.52 -1.52 23.89
C SER A 106 3.25 -0.97 23.26
N GLN A 107 2.67 0.10 23.82
CA GLN A 107 1.49 0.77 23.27
C GLN A 107 1.77 1.37 21.89
N VAL A 108 2.94 1.99 21.70
CA VAL A 108 3.37 2.50 20.39
C VAL A 108 3.49 1.36 19.38
N LYS A 109 4.07 0.22 19.78
CA LYS A 109 4.18 -0.96 18.91
C LYS A 109 2.80 -1.52 18.53
N GLU A 110 1.87 -1.59 19.47
CA GLU A 110 0.49 -1.99 19.21
C GLU A 110 -0.22 -1.02 18.27
N LEU A 111 0.01 0.29 18.45
CA LEU A 111 -0.52 1.32 17.56
C LEU A 111 0.00 1.14 16.13
N TYR A 112 1.29 0.88 15.94
CA TYR A 112 1.83 0.55 14.61
C TYR A 112 1.15 -0.68 13.99
N ALA A 113 0.97 -1.76 14.76
CA ALA A 113 0.32 -2.98 14.25
C ALA A 113 -1.17 -2.75 13.89
N THR A 114 -1.88 -1.94 14.67
CA THR A 114 -3.27 -1.57 14.37
C THR A 114 -3.37 -0.66 13.15
N CYS A 115 -2.44 0.31 12.99
CA CYS A 115 -2.34 1.12 11.79
C CYS A 115 -2.09 0.25 10.55
N GLU A 116 -1.14 -0.67 10.58
CA GLU A 116 -0.86 -1.60 9.48
C GLU A 116 -2.10 -2.46 9.14
N SER A 117 -2.82 -2.95 10.15
CA SER A 117 -4.07 -3.69 9.93
C SER A 117 -5.17 -2.83 9.29
N VAL A 118 -5.28 -1.56 9.69
CA VAL A 118 -6.23 -0.61 9.10
C VAL A 118 -5.85 -0.30 7.65
N GLU A 119 -4.57 -0.05 7.37
CA GLU A 119 -4.06 0.16 6.01
C GLU A 119 -4.38 -1.03 5.10
N GLN A 120 -4.13 -2.26 5.56
CA GLN A 120 -4.49 -3.45 4.80
C GLN A 120 -5.99 -3.54 4.51
N LYS A 121 -6.85 -3.26 5.52
CA LYS A 121 -8.30 -3.27 5.33
C LYS A 121 -8.79 -2.16 4.41
N LEU A 122 -8.10 -1.02 4.36
CA LEU A 122 -8.42 0.05 3.41
C LEU A 122 -8.09 -0.36 1.98
N VAL A 123 -6.97 -1.06 1.76
CA VAL A 123 -6.64 -1.66 0.46
C VAL A 123 -7.69 -2.69 0.05
N ASP A 124 -8.10 -3.57 0.97
CA ASP A 124 -9.14 -4.55 0.70
C ASP A 124 -10.49 -3.89 0.36
N LEU A 125 -10.82 -2.77 1.02
CA LEU A 125 -12.00 -1.98 0.73
C LEU A 125 -11.94 -1.31 -0.65
N GLU A 126 -10.78 -0.79 -1.04
CA GLU A 126 -10.57 -0.20 -2.37
C GLU A 126 -10.80 -1.25 -3.47
N ASN A 127 -10.20 -2.43 -3.32
CA ASN A 127 -10.41 -3.56 -4.24
C ASN A 127 -11.92 -3.92 -4.34
N LEU A 128 -12.62 -3.99 -3.20
CA LEU A 128 -14.05 -4.29 -3.19
C LEU A 128 -14.88 -3.20 -3.90
N ILE A 129 -14.50 -1.93 -3.75
CA ILE A 129 -15.16 -0.82 -4.45
C ILE A 129 -14.95 -0.95 -5.96
N GLU A 130 -13.74 -1.27 -6.41
CA GLU A 130 -13.44 -1.50 -7.83
C GLU A 130 -14.27 -2.66 -8.40
N ASP A 131 -14.35 -3.78 -7.68
CA ASP A 131 -15.16 -4.94 -8.07
C ASP A 131 -16.65 -4.57 -8.23
N VAL A 132 -17.20 -3.84 -7.25
CA VAL A 132 -18.60 -3.38 -7.30
C VAL A 132 -18.85 -2.43 -8.48
N GLN A 133 -17.90 -1.52 -8.76
CA GLN A 133 -18.00 -0.61 -9.90
C GLN A 133 -17.94 -1.38 -11.22
N PHE A 134 -17.03 -2.34 -11.34
CA PHE A 134 -16.90 -3.20 -12.50
C PHE A 134 -18.19 -3.99 -12.75
N GLU A 135 -18.73 -4.64 -11.71
CA GLU A 135 -20.01 -5.35 -11.80
C GLU A 135 -21.15 -4.45 -12.24
N ARG A 136 -21.23 -3.22 -11.71
CA ARG A 136 -22.26 -2.24 -12.09
C ARG A 136 -22.15 -1.90 -13.57
N THR A 137 -20.94 -1.64 -14.06
CA THR A 137 -20.70 -1.33 -15.48
C THR A 137 -21.08 -2.51 -16.37
N VAL A 138 -20.71 -3.74 -16.00
CA VAL A 138 -21.10 -4.96 -16.72
C VAL A 138 -22.63 -5.12 -16.76
N LYS A 139 -23.32 -4.95 -15.62
CA LYS A 139 -24.78 -5.01 -15.54
C LYS A 139 -25.44 -3.95 -16.42
N GLN A 140 -24.92 -2.71 -16.41
CA GLN A 140 -25.42 -1.62 -17.25
C GLN A 140 -25.25 -1.93 -18.74
N HIS A 141 -24.07 -2.43 -19.16
CA HIS A 141 -23.85 -2.82 -20.56
C HIS A 141 -24.76 -3.95 -21.00
N ARG A 142 -24.98 -4.95 -20.15
CA ARG A 142 -25.92 -6.04 -20.43
C ARG A 142 -27.35 -5.51 -20.61
N GLN A 143 -27.81 -4.63 -19.71
CA GLN A 143 -29.13 -4.01 -19.84
C GLN A 143 -29.25 -3.19 -21.13
N ASN A 144 -28.22 -2.43 -21.50
CA ASN A 144 -28.20 -1.67 -22.74
C ASN A 144 -28.30 -2.59 -23.97
N LEU A 145 -27.64 -3.75 -23.95
CA LEU A 145 -27.69 -4.73 -25.04
C LEU A 145 -29.08 -5.37 -25.17
N GLU A 146 -29.71 -5.75 -24.05
CA GLU A 146 -31.08 -6.27 -24.06
C GLU A 146 -32.08 -5.22 -24.57
N ASN A 147 -31.96 -3.98 -24.10
CA ASN A 147 -32.78 -2.86 -24.59
C ASN A 147 -32.58 -2.61 -26.08
N TYR A 148 -31.35 -2.74 -26.57
CA TYR A 148 -31.05 -2.63 -28.00
C TYR A 148 -31.72 -3.76 -28.80
N LYS A 149 -31.65 -5.00 -28.30
CA LYS A 149 -32.30 -6.17 -28.92
C LYS A 149 -33.80 -5.98 -29.01
N ILE A 150 -34.45 -5.54 -27.93
CA ILE A 150 -35.89 -5.23 -27.89
C ILE A 150 -36.24 -4.16 -28.93
N ARG A 151 -35.54 -3.03 -28.93
CA ARG A 151 -35.77 -1.95 -29.91
C ARG A 151 -35.57 -2.41 -31.35
N LYS A 152 -34.62 -3.32 -31.59
CA LYS A 152 -34.37 -3.87 -32.93
C LYS A 152 -35.51 -4.80 -33.35
N GLN A 153 -36.01 -5.62 -32.42
CA GLN A 153 -37.17 -6.48 -32.66
C GLN A 153 -38.42 -5.65 -32.97
N GLU A 154 -38.72 -4.63 -32.16
CA GLU A 154 -39.86 -3.74 -32.40
C GLU A 154 -39.78 -3.04 -33.77
N LYS A 155 -38.58 -2.62 -34.19
CA LYS A 155 -38.37 -2.04 -35.53
C LYS A 155 -38.62 -3.06 -36.64
N LEU A 156 -38.21 -4.31 -36.43
CA LEU A 156 -38.42 -5.40 -37.38
C LEU A 156 -39.92 -5.72 -37.48
N ASP A 157 -40.62 -5.81 -36.36
CA ASP A 157 -42.06 -6.07 -36.31
C ASP A 157 -42.86 -4.93 -36.97
N LYS A 158 -42.49 -3.67 -36.72
CA LYS A 158 -43.07 -2.52 -37.42
C LYS A 158 -42.82 -2.55 -38.93
N LEU A 159 -41.63 -2.95 -39.36
CA LEU A 159 -41.31 -3.09 -40.78
C LEU A 159 -42.15 -4.21 -41.42
N LYS A 160 -42.30 -5.35 -40.74
CA LYS A 160 -43.15 -6.45 -41.19
C LYS A 160 -44.61 -6.01 -41.32
N GLN A 161 -45.15 -5.32 -40.32
CA GLN A 161 -46.51 -4.78 -40.35
C GLN A 161 -46.71 -3.81 -41.52
N SER A 162 -45.78 -2.85 -41.70
CA SER A 162 -45.83 -1.91 -42.83
C SER A 162 -45.78 -2.62 -44.18
N LEU A 163 -44.96 -3.67 -44.31
CA LEU A 163 -44.83 -4.45 -45.54
C LEU A 163 -46.10 -5.26 -45.82
N GLU A 164 -46.71 -5.84 -44.78
CA GLU A 164 -47.97 -6.58 -44.90
C GLU A 164 -49.14 -5.65 -45.27
N GLU A 165 -49.19 -4.45 -44.69
CA GLU A 165 -50.16 -3.41 -45.07
C GLU A 165 -49.99 -2.98 -46.52
N GLU A 166 -48.75 -2.73 -46.97
CA GLU A 166 -48.45 -2.39 -48.35
C GLU A 166 -48.83 -3.53 -49.32
N TYR A 167 -48.52 -4.77 -48.96
CA TYR A 167 -48.90 -5.95 -49.72
C TYR A 167 -50.42 -6.10 -49.84
N LYS A 168 -51.17 -6.00 -48.73
CA LYS A 168 -52.63 -6.06 -48.73
C LYS A 168 -53.26 -4.96 -49.56
N LYS A 169 -52.73 -3.74 -49.47
CA LYS A 169 -53.17 -2.62 -50.29
C LYS A 169 -52.96 -2.89 -51.78
N LYS A 170 -51.75 -3.33 -52.15
CA LYS A 170 -51.40 -3.65 -53.55
C LYS A 170 -52.24 -4.81 -54.10
N LEU A 171 -52.51 -5.83 -53.28
CA LEU A 171 -53.38 -6.94 -53.64
C LEU A 171 -54.81 -6.47 -53.90
N SER A 172 -55.37 -5.64 -53.01
CA SER A 172 -56.71 -5.07 -53.18
C SER A 172 -56.83 -4.18 -54.42
N GLU A 173 -55.83 -3.34 -54.69
CA GLU A 173 -55.76 -2.54 -55.91
C GLU A 173 -55.72 -3.42 -57.16
N HIS A 174 -54.92 -4.50 -57.14
CA HIS A 174 -54.82 -5.44 -58.24
C HIS A 174 -56.13 -6.21 -58.47
N GLU A 175 -56.79 -6.68 -57.42
CA GLU A 175 -58.09 -7.35 -57.50
C GLU A 175 -59.19 -6.42 -58.02
N SER A 176 -59.23 -5.17 -57.54
CA SER A 176 -60.18 -4.15 -58.00
C SER A 176 -59.98 -3.84 -59.49
N ASN A 177 -58.74 -3.63 -59.92
CA ASN A 177 -58.42 -3.42 -61.33
C ASN A 177 -58.83 -4.62 -62.19
N LYS A 178 -58.52 -5.85 -61.74
CA LYS A 178 -58.93 -7.08 -62.43
C LYS A 178 -60.45 -7.18 -62.54
N LYS A 179 -61.18 -6.82 -61.47
CA LYS A 179 -62.65 -6.81 -61.46
C LYS A 179 -63.22 -5.78 -62.43
N LEU A 180 -62.69 -4.55 -62.46
CA LEU A 180 -63.10 -3.52 -63.41
C LEU A 180 -62.90 -3.96 -64.86
N ILE A 181 -61.73 -4.53 -65.18
CA ILE A 181 -61.44 -5.07 -66.51
C ILE A 181 -62.44 -6.17 -66.90
N LEU A 182 -62.79 -7.06 -65.97
CA LEU A 182 -63.77 -8.11 -66.20
C LEU A 182 -65.19 -7.56 -66.40
N GLU A 183 -65.59 -6.55 -65.63
CA GLU A 183 -66.90 -5.88 -65.76
C GLU A 183 -67.02 -5.13 -67.08
N GLU A 184 -65.99 -4.38 -67.48
CA GLU A 184 -65.94 -3.72 -68.79
C GLU A 184 -66.04 -4.73 -69.92
N ARG A 185 -65.27 -5.82 -69.83
CA ARG A 185 -65.33 -6.92 -70.80
C ARG A 185 -66.71 -7.54 -70.86
N GLN A 186 -67.35 -7.79 -69.72
CA GLN A 186 -68.73 -8.31 -69.66
C GLN A 186 -69.73 -7.33 -70.28
N LYS A 187 -69.59 -6.03 -70.02
CA LYS A 187 -70.47 -4.99 -70.58
C LYS A 187 -70.33 -4.91 -72.10
N VAL A 188 -69.10 -4.95 -72.61
CA VAL A 188 -68.83 -5.00 -74.06
C VAL A 188 -69.47 -6.25 -74.69
N PHE A 189 -69.34 -7.42 -74.05
CA PHE A 189 -69.99 -8.64 -74.53
C PHE A 189 -71.52 -8.56 -74.50
N GLN A 190 -72.12 -7.96 -73.46
CA GLN A 190 -73.56 -7.77 -73.36
C GLN A 190 -74.10 -6.80 -74.41
N GLU A 191 -73.37 -5.71 -74.68
CA GLU A 191 -73.73 -4.74 -75.71
C GLU A 191 -73.65 -5.35 -77.11
N ALA A 192 -72.58 -6.09 -77.41
CA ALA A 192 -72.46 -6.87 -78.63
C ALA A 192 -73.62 -7.86 -78.77
N PHE A 193 -73.95 -8.62 -77.71
CA PHE A 193 -75.06 -9.56 -77.72
C PHE A 193 -76.43 -8.89 -77.94
N LYS A 194 -76.68 -7.72 -77.34
CA LYS A 194 -77.91 -6.96 -77.60
C LYS A 194 -77.99 -6.48 -79.03
N SER A 195 -76.89 -5.99 -79.59
CA SER A 195 -76.81 -5.61 -80.98
C SER A 195 -77.10 -6.81 -81.89
N ASP A 196 -76.52 -7.97 -81.62
CA ASP A 196 -76.78 -9.22 -82.35
C ASP A 196 -78.26 -9.64 -82.27
N LEU A 197 -78.89 -9.50 -81.10
CA LEU A 197 -80.33 -9.75 -80.92
C LEU A 197 -81.22 -8.77 -81.70
N GLU A 198 -80.84 -7.49 -81.76
CA GLU A 198 -81.56 -6.49 -82.56
C GLU A 198 -81.43 -6.78 -84.06
N VAL A 199 -80.22 -7.15 -84.52
CA VAL A 199 -80.00 -7.59 -85.90
C VAL A 199 -80.84 -8.82 -86.21
N TYR A 200 -80.88 -9.82 -85.31
CA TYR A 200 -81.72 -11.00 -85.48
C TYR A 200 -83.21 -10.66 -85.56
N LYS A 201 -83.72 -9.77 -84.71
CA LYS A 201 -85.13 -9.33 -84.76
C LYS A 201 -85.49 -8.63 -86.07
N ASN A 202 -84.56 -7.85 -86.63
CA ASN A 202 -84.80 -7.04 -87.83
C ASN A 202 -84.62 -7.83 -89.13
N LEU A 203 -83.66 -8.77 -89.20
CA LEU A 203 -83.32 -9.52 -90.41
C LEU A 203 -83.68 -11.02 -90.37
N GLY A 204 -84.12 -11.55 -89.23
CA GLY A 204 -84.50 -12.97 -89.06
C GLY A 204 -83.34 -13.96 -89.14
N THR A 205 -82.10 -13.48 -89.21
CA THR A 205 -80.87 -14.29 -89.30
C THR A 205 -79.78 -13.67 -88.43
N ILE A 206 -79.07 -14.52 -87.68
CA ILE A 206 -77.94 -14.07 -86.84
C ILE A 206 -76.71 -13.98 -87.76
N PRO A 207 -75.97 -12.85 -87.77
CA PRO A 207 -74.71 -12.77 -88.49
C PRO A 207 -73.77 -13.87 -87.99
N LYS A 208 -73.27 -14.72 -88.88
CA LYS A 208 -72.18 -15.63 -88.55
C LYS A 208 -70.96 -14.76 -88.30
N VAL A 209 -70.57 -14.64 -87.04
CA VAL A 209 -69.27 -14.05 -86.68
C VAL A 209 -68.21 -14.97 -87.28
N ASP A 210 -67.52 -14.48 -88.31
CA ASP A 210 -66.28 -15.13 -88.76
C ASP A 210 -65.24 -14.91 -87.66
N LEU A 211 -65.13 -15.87 -86.74
CA LEU A 211 -64.01 -15.89 -85.81
C LEU A 211 -62.72 -15.97 -86.65
N PRO A 212 -61.73 -15.09 -86.43
CA PRO A 212 -60.39 -15.38 -86.92
C PRO A 212 -59.98 -16.73 -86.32
N LYS A 213 -59.56 -17.66 -87.19
CA LYS A 213 -59.19 -19.07 -86.89
C LYS A 213 -58.01 -19.25 -85.89
N ASN A 214 -57.78 -18.33 -84.97
CA ASN A 214 -56.62 -18.35 -84.07
C ASN A 214 -56.91 -17.86 -82.65
N GLN A 215 -58.12 -18.05 -82.14
CA GLN A 215 -58.34 -17.92 -80.71
C GLN A 215 -59.03 -19.19 -80.22
N ASN A 216 -58.21 -20.04 -79.61
CA ASN A 216 -58.62 -21.22 -78.85
C ASN A 216 -59.63 -20.78 -77.79
N GLY A 217 -60.91 -20.82 -78.14
CA GLY A 217 -61.99 -20.81 -77.17
C GLY A 217 -61.82 -22.08 -76.36
N ALA A 218 -61.25 -21.95 -75.17
CA ALA A 218 -61.03 -23.05 -74.25
C ALA A 218 -62.39 -23.70 -73.93
N ILE A 219 -62.66 -24.82 -74.57
CA ILE A 219 -63.63 -25.80 -74.14
C ILE A 219 -63.12 -26.27 -72.77
N LEU A 220 -63.95 -26.28 -71.72
CA LEU A 220 -63.49 -26.69 -70.37
C LEU A 220 -62.91 -28.11 -70.36
N GLU A 221 -63.26 -28.94 -71.35
CA GLU A 221 -62.71 -30.29 -71.56
C GLU A 221 -61.27 -30.30 -72.09
N GLU A 222 -60.73 -29.17 -72.59
CA GLU A 222 -59.38 -29.05 -73.17
C GLU A 222 -58.40 -28.21 -72.33
N ILE A 223 -58.77 -27.79 -71.11
CA ILE A 223 -57.78 -27.25 -70.17
C ILE A 223 -56.98 -28.43 -69.61
N GLN A 224 -55.89 -28.78 -70.27
CA GLN A 224 -54.80 -29.50 -69.61
C GLN A 224 -54.17 -28.53 -68.61
N LEU A 225 -54.47 -28.72 -67.32
CA LEU A 225 -53.61 -28.21 -66.27
C LEU A 225 -52.29 -28.95 -66.43
N ASP A 226 -51.25 -28.24 -66.89
CA ASP A 226 -49.87 -28.71 -66.77
C ASP A 226 -49.58 -28.81 -65.27
N PHE A 227 -49.87 -29.99 -64.72
CA PHE A 227 -49.65 -30.31 -63.33
C PHE A 227 -48.17 -30.63 -63.16
N ASP A 228 -47.38 -29.57 -62.93
CA ASP A 228 -45.95 -29.72 -62.70
C ASP A 228 -45.71 -30.10 -61.24
N GLN A 229 -45.62 -31.42 -60.99
CA GLN A 229 -45.50 -31.99 -59.65
C GLN A 229 -44.26 -31.47 -58.89
N ASN A 230 -43.22 -31.06 -59.61
CA ASN A 230 -42.01 -30.46 -59.05
C ASN A 230 -42.23 -29.06 -58.47
N GLU A 231 -43.14 -28.27 -59.05
CA GLU A 231 -43.43 -26.91 -58.59
C GLU A 231 -44.24 -26.95 -57.28
N LEU A 232 -45.12 -27.94 -57.16
CA LEU A 232 -45.89 -28.22 -55.94
C LEU A 232 -44.99 -28.77 -54.81
N GLU A 233 -44.07 -29.66 -55.14
CA GLU A 233 -43.07 -30.16 -54.16
C GLU A 233 -42.12 -29.06 -53.71
N GLN A 234 -41.72 -28.14 -54.59
CA GLN A 234 -40.94 -26.97 -54.21
C GLN A 234 -41.71 -26.04 -53.26
N PHE A 235 -43.00 -25.82 -53.53
CA PHE A 235 -43.88 -25.04 -52.65
C PHE A 235 -43.99 -25.65 -51.24
N PHE A 236 -44.13 -26.98 -51.12
CA PHE A 236 -44.17 -27.66 -49.82
C PHE A 236 -42.80 -27.75 -49.11
N ASN A 237 -41.70 -27.69 -49.85
CA ASN A 237 -40.35 -27.72 -49.28
C ASN A 237 -39.84 -26.33 -48.88
N GLU A 238 -40.38 -25.25 -49.45
CA GLU A 238 -40.06 -23.87 -49.03
C GLU A 238 -40.69 -23.52 -47.67
N GLU A 239 -41.86 -24.06 -47.31
CA GLU A 239 -42.44 -23.88 -45.96
C GLU A 239 -41.74 -24.67 -44.86
N ASN A 240 -40.94 -25.69 -45.19
CA ASN A 240 -40.27 -26.57 -44.20
C ASN A 240 -38.80 -26.20 -43.92
N ASN A 241 -38.26 -25.15 -44.56
CA ASN A 241 -36.88 -24.70 -44.35
C ASN A 241 -36.75 -23.51 -43.36
N ASP A 242 -37.83 -23.13 -42.67
CA ASP A 242 -37.85 -22.03 -41.68
C ASP A 242 -38.00 -22.52 -40.21
N THR A 243 -37.50 -23.73 -39.91
CA THR A 243 -37.22 -24.19 -38.52
C THR A 243 -35.79 -24.63 -38.36
#